data_AF-A0AAW0GXH3-F1
#
_entry.id   AF-A0AAW0GXH3-F1
#
_cell.length_a   1.000
_cell.length_b   1.000
_cell.length_c   1.000
_cell.angle_alpha   90.00
_cell.angle_beta   90.00
_cell.angle_gamma   90.00
#
_symmetry.space_group_name_H-M   'P 1'
#
loop_
_entity.id
_entity.type
_entity.pdbx_description
1 polymer ?
#
loop_
_entity_poly.entity_id
_entity_poly.type
_entity_poly.pdbx_seq_one_letter_code
_entity_poly.pdbx_strand_id
1 'polypeptide(L)'
;MTLLVSPVGAVERSKILPTPNLKPGDILLGLPSSGVHSNGFSLVRKVVERSGLKYTDPCPWAPEMSLGRNLLEPTKIYVKQILPAAQSGLIKGMAHITGGGFVENVPRFFPKDLGCFIDASTWDLPPVFRWVMKHGNVEPLEMARTFNCGIGMVLAVEPALADLAIQNLSAGGPVYKIGEITAQTGVEMRNLEAWKS
;
A
#
# COMPACT_ATOMS: atom_id res chain seq x y z
N MET A 1 -1.37 -19.17 20.74
CA MET A 1 -2.70 -18.50 20.82
C MET A 1 -3.02 -17.97 19.44
N THR A 2 -4.10 -18.44 18.83
CA THR A 2 -4.60 -17.92 17.55
C THR A 2 -5.67 -16.88 17.85
N LEU A 3 -5.58 -15.68 17.29
CA LEU A 3 -6.57 -14.61 17.44
C LEU A 3 -7.39 -14.51 16.15
N LEU A 4 -8.71 -14.54 16.25
CA LEU A 4 -9.65 -14.34 15.14
C LEU A 4 -10.60 -13.20 15.49
N VAL A 5 -10.81 -12.26 14.55
CA VAL A 5 -11.74 -11.14 14.70
C VAL A 5 -12.59 -11.04 13.43
N SER A 6 -13.89 -10.80 13.59
CA SER A 6 -14.84 -10.65 12.48
C SER A 6 -15.57 -9.30 12.58
N PRO A 7 -15.21 -8.30 11.74
CA PRO A 7 -15.89 -7.01 11.73
C PRO A 7 -17.23 -7.08 10.99
N VAL A 8 -18.19 -6.23 11.40
CA VAL A 8 -19.45 -6.00 10.68
C VAL A 8 -19.54 -4.51 10.33
N GLY A 9 -19.92 -4.20 9.10
CA GLY A 9 -20.11 -2.84 8.61
C GLY A 9 -21.40 -2.72 7.79
N ALA A 10 -21.90 -1.51 7.62
CA ALA A 10 -23.10 -1.20 6.83
C ALA A 10 -22.78 -0.17 5.75
N VAL A 11 -23.42 -0.31 4.59
CA VAL A 11 -23.27 0.60 3.46
C VAL A 11 -24.60 0.71 2.70
N GLU A 12 -24.92 1.91 2.22
CA GLU A 12 -26.05 2.11 1.31
C GLU A 12 -25.74 1.43 -0.04
N ARG A 13 -26.74 0.76 -0.64
CA ARG A 13 -26.54 0.02 -1.89
C ARG A 13 -26.01 0.89 -3.05
N SER A 14 -26.42 2.15 -3.10
CA SER A 14 -25.98 3.13 -4.11
C SER A 14 -24.53 3.62 -3.90
N LYS A 15 -23.94 3.36 -2.73
CA LYS A 15 -22.58 3.79 -2.36
C LYS A 15 -21.59 2.62 -2.29
N ILE A 16 -21.97 1.45 -2.79
CA ILE A 16 -21.07 0.28 -2.87
C ILE A 16 -19.95 0.59 -3.86
N LEU A 17 -18.72 0.33 -3.42
CA LEU A 17 -17.52 0.36 -4.25
C LEU A 17 -17.13 -1.09 -4.63
N PRO A 18 -16.49 -1.30 -5.79
CA PRO A 18 -16.15 -0.31 -6.81
C PRO A 18 -17.38 0.21 -7.59
N THR A 19 -17.29 1.42 -8.11
CA THR A 19 -18.29 2.01 -8.99
C THR A 19 -18.18 1.42 -10.40
N PRO A 20 -19.30 1.29 -11.14
CA PRO A 20 -19.29 0.70 -12.48
C PRO A 20 -18.63 1.56 -13.56
N ASN A 21 -18.23 2.80 -13.24
CA ASN A 21 -17.65 3.78 -14.17
C ASN A 21 -16.12 3.92 -14.05
N LEU A 22 -15.45 2.91 -13.49
CA LEU A 22 -13.99 2.78 -13.57
C LEU A 22 -13.57 2.66 -15.03
N LYS A 23 -12.59 3.46 -15.45
CA LYS A 23 -12.15 3.55 -16.84
C LYS A 23 -10.65 3.83 -16.95
N PRO A 24 -10.01 3.51 -18.09
CA PRO A 24 -8.67 4.00 -18.40
C PRO A 24 -8.59 5.52 -18.20
N GLY A 25 -7.50 6.00 -17.62
CA GLY A 25 -7.35 7.39 -17.21
C GLY A 25 -7.61 7.65 -15.74
N ASP A 26 -8.38 6.81 -15.04
CA ASP A 26 -8.64 7.02 -13.60
C ASP A 26 -7.35 6.96 -12.79
N ILE A 27 -7.17 7.94 -11.90
CA ILE A 27 -5.94 8.15 -11.14
C ILE A 27 -5.89 7.22 -9.93
N LEU A 28 -4.72 6.62 -9.69
CA LEU A 28 -4.44 5.86 -8.48
C LEU A 28 -3.76 6.75 -7.44
N LEU A 29 -4.37 6.82 -6.26
CA LEU A 29 -3.83 7.47 -5.07
C LEU A 29 -3.36 6.43 -4.06
N GLY A 30 -2.15 6.59 -3.53
CA GLY A 30 -1.58 5.76 -2.48
C GLY A 30 -1.64 6.43 -1.12
N LEU A 31 -2.11 5.71 -0.10
CA LEU A 31 -2.02 6.12 1.30
C LEU A 31 -0.89 5.37 2.00
N PRO A 32 0.00 6.09 2.72
CA PRO A 32 1.16 5.46 3.32
C PRO A 32 0.78 4.44 4.39
N SER A 33 1.54 3.35 4.44
CA SER A 33 1.58 2.34 5.50
C SER A 33 2.39 2.86 6.69
N SER A 34 2.27 2.18 7.83
CA SER A 34 3.11 2.41 9.02
C SER A 34 4.38 1.55 9.01
N GLY A 35 4.50 0.61 8.05
CA GLY A 35 5.57 -0.38 8.00
C GLY A 35 5.10 -1.65 7.29
N VAL A 36 5.63 -2.80 7.69
CA VAL A 36 5.29 -4.12 7.11
C VAL A 36 3.84 -4.57 7.34
N HIS A 37 3.12 -3.88 8.23
CA HIS A 37 1.76 -4.22 8.69
C HIS A 37 1.70 -5.62 9.29
N SER A 38 0.91 -6.54 8.73
CA SER A 38 0.73 -7.91 9.21
C SER A 38 1.16 -8.97 8.18
N ASN A 39 1.86 -8.57 7.11
CA ASN A 39 2.21 -9.43 5.98
C ASN A 39 3.73 -9.54 5.78
N GLY A 40 4.18 -10.62 5.13
CA GLY A 40 5.59 -10.82 4.78
C GLY A 40 6.54 -11.15 5.95
N PHE A 41 6.02 -11.36 7.17
CA PHE A 41 6.84 -11.64 8.36
C PHE A 41 7.70 -12.90 8.26
N SER A 42 7.30 -13.89 7.44
CA SER A 42 8.14 -15.07 7.19
C SER A 42 9.47 -14.71 6.52
N LEU A 43 9.46 -13.75 5.59
CA LEU A 43 10.67 -13.23 4.97
C LEU A 43 11.42 -12.31 5.94
N VAL A 44 10.72 -11.40 6.62
CA VAL A 44 11.34 -10.50 7.62
C VAL A 44 12.12 -11.29 8.68
N ARG A 45 11.56 -12.38 9.23
CA ARG A 45 12.26 -13.22 10.22
C ARG A 45 13.55 -13.82 9.66
N LYS A 46 13.52 -14.33 8.42
CA LYS A 46 14.73 -14.85 7.75
C LYS A 46 15.79 -13.77 7.52
N VAL A 47 15.36 -12.54 7.20
CA VAL A 47 16.28 -11.41 7.03
C VAL A 47 16.93 -11.03 8.37
N VAL A 48 16.17 -10.99 9.47
CA VAL A 48 16.70 -10.74 10.81
C VAL A 48 17.75 -11.79 11.18
N GLU A 49 17.43 -13.08 10.99
CA GLU A 49 18.38 -14.19 11.23
C GLU A 49 19.68 -14.03 10.44
N ARG A 50 19.60 -13.69 9.14
CA ARG A 50 20.77 -13.46 8.28
C ARG A 50 21.56 -12.21 8.62
N SER A 51 20.90 -11.18 9.15
CA SER A 51 21.54 -9.91 9.50
C SER A 51 22.45 -10.01 10.72
N GLY A 52 22.29 -11.03 11.55
CA GLY A 52 22.98 -11.18 12.84
C GLY A 52 22.44 -10.28 13.96
N LEU A 53 21.44 -9.43 13.67
CA LEU A 53 20.78 -8.58 14.67
C LEU A 53 19.79 -9.39 15.52
N LYS A 54 19.70 -9.04 16.80
CA LYS A 54 18.63 -9.47 17.70
C LYS A 54 17.49 -8.47 17.68
N TYR A 55 16.28 -8.92 17.99
CA TYR A 55 15.11 -8.04 18.10
C TYR A 55 15.24 -6.95 19.17
N THR A 56 16.12 -7.16 20.16
CA THR A 56 16.43 -6.20 21.23
C THR A 56 17.47 -5.16 20.84
N ASP A 57 18.20 -5.37 19.75
CA ASP A 57 19.24 -4.46 19.31
C ASP A 57 18.61 -3.15 18.78
N PRO A 58 19.34 -2.03 18.81
CA PRO A 58 18.89 -0.77 18.21
C PRO A 58 18.51 -0.96 16.74
N CYS A 59 17.39 -0.36 16.33
CA CYS A 59 16.93 -0.42 14.95
C CYS A 59 17.89 0.37 14.05
N PRO A 60 18.42 -0.21 12.94
CA PRO A 60 19.42 0.45 12.10
C PRO A 60 18.99 1.80 11.48
N TRP A 61 17.69 2.05 11.36
CA TRP A 61 17.12 3.29 10.82
C TRP A 61 16.32 4.12 11.84
N ALA A 62 16.21 3.65 13.08
CA ALA A 62 15.52 4.32 14.18
C ALA A 62 16.18 3.97 15.52
N PRO A 63 17.42 4.45 15.78
CA PRO A 63 18.26 3.98 16.89
C PRO A 63 17.63 4.18 18.28
N GLU A 64 16.65 5.06 18.41
CA GLU A 64 15.88 5.32 19.62
C GLU A 64 14.92 4.18 20.01
N MET A 65 14.71 3.20 19.14
CA MET A 65 13.89 2.02 19.41
C MET A 65 14.58 0.72 18.98
N SER A 66 14.16 -0.39 19.56
CA SER A 66 14.66 -1.70 19.15
C SER A 66 14.11 -2.13 17.80
N LEU A 67 14.85 -2.97 17.09
CA LEU A 67 14.42 -3.57 15.82
C LEU A 67 13.05 -4.26 15.95
N GLY A 68 12.87 -5.06 17.00
CA GLY A 68 11.61 -5.75 17.26
C GLY A 68 10.44 -4.80 17.47
N ARG A 69 10.65 -3.67 18.17
CA ARG A 69 9.61 -2.66 18.39
C ARG A 69 9.22 -1.98 17.08
N ASN A 70 10.19 -1.62 16.24
CA ASN A 70 9.92 -1.02 14.92
C ASN A 70 9.16 -1.98 13.98
N LEU A 71 9.55 -3.27 13.97
CA LEU A 71 8.87 -4.29 13.16
C LEU A 71 7.44 -4.61 13.64
N LEU A 72 7.14 -4.36 14.91
CA LEU A 72 5.82 -4.54 15.51
C LEU A 72 4.97 -3.26 15.50
N GLU A 73 5.38 -2.23 14.75
CA GLU A 73 4.57 -1.03 14.54
C GLU A 73 3.15 -1.43 14.09
N PRO A 74 2.10 -0.99 14.80
CA PRO A 74 0.73 -1.40 14.51
C PRO A 74 0.31 -1.07 13.07
N THR A 75 -0.54 -1.93 12.49
CA THR A 75 -1.11 -1.68 11.16
C THR A 75 -1.96 -0.41 11.18
N LYS A 76 -1.69 0.51 10.25
CA LYS A 76 -2.45 1.76 10.11
C LYS A 76 -3.92 1.47 9.80
N ILE A 77 -4.82 2.16 10.50
CA ILE A 77 -6.27 2.07 10.26
C ILE A 77 -6.72 3.27 9.42
N TYR A 78 -7.18 2.99 8.20
CA TYR A 78 -7.48 4.04 7.21
C TYR A 78 -8.92 4.60 7.26
N VAL A 79 -9.81 3.99 8.05
CA VAL A 79 -11.25 4.32 8.04
C VAL A 79 -11.51 5.82 8.23
N LYS A 80 -10.87 6.46 9.22
CA LYS A 80 -11.06 7.90 9.49
C LYS A 80 -10.61 8.79 8.33
N GLN A 81 -9.55 8.38 7.63
CA GLN A 81 -9.00 9.13 6.50
C GLN A 81 -9.88 8.98 5.25
N ILE A 82 -10.37 7.77 4.98
CA ILE A 82 -11.07 7.43 3.73
C ILE A 82 -12.56 7.76 3.78
N LEU A 83 -13.22 7.57 4.94
CA LEU A 83 -14.67 7.59 5.04
C LEU A 83 -15.30 8.91 4.52
N PRO A 84 -14.77 10.11 4.83
CA PRO A 84 -15.34 11.36 4.30
C PRO A 84 -15.29 11.44 2.77
N ALA A 85 -14.17 11.05 2.16
CA ALA A 85 -14.00 11.07 0.70
C ALA A 85 -14.86 10.00 0.02
N ALA A 86 -15.01 8.82 0.62
CA ALA A 86 -15.89 7.77 0.13
C ALA A 86 -17.37 8.20 0.18
N GLN A 87 -17.81 8.81 1.29
CA GLN A 87 -19.18 9.30 1.45
C GLN A 87 -19.53 10.43 0.48
N SER A 88 -18.52 11.23 0.10
CA SER A 88 -18.65 12.31 -0.88
C SER A 88 -18.61 11.83 -2.33
N GLY A 89 -18.48 10.52 -2.57
CA GLY A 89 -18.45 9.93 -3.91
C GLY A 89 -17.17 10.20 -4.70
N LEU A 90 -16.08 10.62 -4.05
CA LEU A 90 -14.80 10.94 -4.70
C LEU A 90 -14.00 9.69 -5.09
N ILE A 91 -14.30 8.56 -4.45
CA ILE A 91 -13.58 7.29 -4.62
C ILE A 91 -14.41 6.38 -5.51
N LYS A 92 -13.81 5.86 -6.58
CA LYS A 92 -14.40 4.88 -7.49
C LYS A 92 -14.08 3.45 -7.12
N GLY A 93 -12.96 3.20 -6.46
CA GLY A 93 -12.52 1.88 -6.06
C GLY A 93 -11.36 1.96 -5.08
N MET A 94 -11.09 0.86 -4.38
CA MET A 94 -9.98 0.81 -3.44
C MET A 94 -9.44 -0.61 -3.26
N ALA A 95 -8.13 -0.72 -3.05
CA ALA A 95 -7.43 -1.94 -2.67
C ALA A 95 -6.67 -1.73 -1.37
N HIS A 96 -6.91 -2.60 -0.39
CA HIS A 96 -6.05 -2.73 0.77
C HIS A 96 -4.83 -3.59 0.40
N ILE A 97 -3.63 -3.04 0.53
CA ILE A 97 -2.40 -3.71 0.11
C ILE A 97 -1.91 -4.61 1.26
N THR A 98 -2.11 -5.91 1.08
CA THR A 98 -1.80 -6.94 2.08
C THR A 98 -0.79 -7.94 1.50
N GLY A 99 -0.90 -9.24 1.83
CA GLY A 99 -0.13 -10.28 1.16
C GLY A 99 -0.40 -10.26 -0.35
N GLY A 100 0.64 -10.50 -1.16
CA GLY A 100 0.57 -10.36 -2.62
C GLY A 100 0.85 -8.95 -3.15
N GLY A 101 1.09 -7.98 -2.25
CA GLY A 101 1.53 -6.63 -2.59
C GLY A 101 0.61 -5.92 -3.58
N PHE A 102 1.17 -5.10 -4.46
CA PHE A 102 0.38 -4.36 -5.44
C PHE A 102 -0.18 -5.25 -6.54
N VAL A 103 0.64 -6.17 -7.03
CA VAL A 103 0.35 -7.00 -8.21
C VAL A 103 -0.88 -7.87 -7.99
N GLU A 104 -1.07 -8.42 -6.79
CA GLU A 104 -2.26 -9.24 -6.50
C GLU A 104 -3.46 -8.45 -5.98
N ASN A 105 -3.25 -7.34 -5.25
CA ASN A 105 -4.35 -6.65 -4.57
C ASN A 105 -5.01 -5.58 -5.43
N VAL A 106 -4.25 -4.81 -6.20
CA VAL A 106 -4.77 -3.66 -6.97
C VAL A 106 -5.78 -4.08 -8.06
N PRO A 107 -5.56 -5.16 -8.83
CA PRO A 107 -6.53 -5.60 -9.86
C PRO A 107 -7.89 -6.08 -9.34
N ARG A 108 -8.04 -6.31 -8.03
CA ARG A 108 -9.25 -6.93 -7.47
C ARG A 108 -10.48 -6.02 -7.51
N PHE A 109 -10.31 -4.71 -7.68
CA PHE A 109 -11.41 -3.75 -7.67
C PHE A 109 -11.80 -3.18 -9.04
N PHE A 110 -11.12 -3.56 -10.14
CA PHE A 110 -11.50 -3.13 -11.48
C PHE A 110 -11.73 -4.31 -12.45
N PRO A 111 -12.45 -4.10 -13.56
CA PRO A 111 -12.73 -5.13 -14.56
C PRO A 111 -11.46 -5.83 -15.11
N LYS A 112 -11.58 -7.11 -15.48
CA LYS A 112 -10.43 -7.95 -15.92
C LYS A 112 -9.80 -7.50 -17.25
N ASP A 113 -10.53 -6.73 -18.04
CA ASP A 113 -10.09 -6.13 -19.30
C ASP A 113 -9.32 -4.82 -19.11
N LEU A 114 -9.26 -4.30 -17.88
CA LEU A 114 -8.42 -3.17 -17.50
C LEU A 114 -7.13 -3.63 -16.81
N GLY A 115 -6.17 -2.72 -16.73
CA GLY A 115 -5.01 -2.85 -15.87
C GLY A 115 -4.64 -1.53 -15.25
N CYS A 116 -3.42 -1.44 -14.74
CA CYS A 116 -2.89 -0.20 -14.21
C CYS A 116 -1.37 -0.19 -14.27
N PHE A 117 -0.78 1.01 -14.20
CA PHE A 117 0.61 1.15 -13.81
C PHE A 117 0.73 1.80 -12.44
N ILE A 118 1.81 1.49 -11.74
CA ILE A 118 2.20 2.12 -10.47
C ILE A 118 3.65 2.58 -10.61
N ASP A 119 3.87 3.87 -10.42
CA ASP A 119 5.17 4.51 -10.50
C ASP A 119 5.83 4.56 -9.12
N ALA A 120 6.80 3.66 -8.91
CA ALA A 120 7.53 3.50 -7.66
C ALA A 120 8.38 4.72 -7.27
N SER A 121 8.65 5.64 -8.20
CA SER A 121 9.41 6.87 -7.94
C SER A 121 8.59 7.97 -7.27
N THR A 122 7.27 7.79 -7.15
CA THR A 122 6.34 8.79 -6.62
C THR A 122 6.26 8.84 -5.08
N TRP A 123 6.91 7.91 -4.39
CA TRP A 123 7.10 7.93 -2.94
C TRP A 123 8.44 7.34 -2.53
N ASP A 124 8.91 7.73 -1.35
CA ASP A 124 10.13 7.16 -0.78
C ASP A 124 9.85 5.78 -0.19
N LEU A 125 10.63 4.78 -0.61
CA LEU A 125 10.58 3.46 -0.01
C LEU A 125 10.98 3.54 1.47
N PRO A 126 10.11 3.13 2.43
CA PRO A 126 10.44 3.24 3.85
C PRO A 126 11.69 2.41 4.23
N PRO A 127 12.47 2.85 5.22
CA PRO A 127 13.75 2.23 5.57
C PRO A 127 13.69 0.73 5.87
N VAL A 128 12.59 0.27 6.51
CA VAL A 128 12.38 -1.16 6.79
C VAL A 128 12.39 -2.01 5.51
N PHE A 129 11.83 -1.51 4.40
CA PHE A 129 11.81 -2.24 3.14
C PHE A 129 13.15 -2.17 2.42
N ARG A 130 13.86 -1.03 2.48
CA ARG A 130 15.25 -0.93 1.98
C ARG A 130 16.16 -1.92 2.70
N TRP A 131 15.99 -2.05 4.02
CA TRP A 131 16.73 -3.01 4.82
C TRP A 131 16.38 -4.47 4.45
N VAL A 132 15.10 -4.80 4.29
CA VAL A 132 14.66 -6.13 3.81
C VAL A 132 15.21 -6.44 2.42
N MET A 133 15.20 -5.49 1.49
CA MET A 133 15.77 -5.65 0.15
C MET A 133 17.26 -5.97 0.23
N LYS A 134 18.01 -5.15 0.97
CA LYS A 134 19.46 -5.27 1.09
C LYS A 134 19.89 -6.57 1.76
N HIS A 135 19.34 -6.88 2.92
CA HIS A 135 19.75 -8.07 3.70
C HIS A 135 19.05 -9.36 3.24
N GLY A 136 17.93 -9.25 2.55
CA GLY A 136 17.22 -10.38 1.94
C GLY A 136 17.69 -10.71 0.52
N ASN A 137 18.44 -9.82 -0.12
CA ASN A 137 18.78 -9.88 -1.55
C ASN A 137 17.53 -10.07 -2.42
N VAL A 138 16.53 -9.20 -2.20
CA VAL A 138 15.21 -9.27 -2.86
C VAL A 138 15.13 -8.19 -3.93
N GLU A 139 14.82 -8.58 -5.17
CA GLU A 139 14.62 -7.63 -6.26
C GLU A 139 13.39 -6.74 -6.04
N PRO A 140 13.39 -5.48 -6.51
CA PRO A 140 12.28 -4.55 -6.29
C PRO A 140 10.90 -5.06 -6.75
N LEU A 141 10.85 -5.79 -7.87
CA LEU A 141 9.60 -6.36 -8.35
C LEU A 141 9.04 -7.41 -7.39
N GLU A 142 9.90 -8.25 -6.81
CA GLU A 142 9.51 -9.24 -5.82
C GLU A 142 9.10 -8.59 -4.48
N MET A 143 9.69 -7.43 -4.15
CA MET A 143 9.21 -6.60 -3.05
C MET A 143 7.78 -6.12 -3.30
N ALA A 144 7.51 -5.56 -4.48
CA ALA A 144 6.17 -5.09 -4.86
C ALA A 144 5.12 -6.20 -4.94
N ARG A 145 5.53 -7.45 -5.16
CA ARG A 145 4.68 -8.66 -5.11
C ARG A 145 4.46 -9.21 -3.71
N THR A 146 5.34 -8.90 -2.76
CA THR A 146 5.29 -9.48 -1.42
C THR A 146 4.76 -8.51 -0.37
N PHE A 147 5.16 -7.25 -0.48
CA PHE A 147 4.97 -6.22 0.53
C PHE A 147 4.19 -5.03 0.00
N ASN A 148 3.67 -4.23 0.93
CA ASN A 148 3.03 -2.94 0.64
C ASN A 148 4.04 -1.84 0.22
N CYS A 149 5.34 -2.05 0.45
CA CYS A 149 6.44 -1.14 0.10
C CYS A 149 6.20 0.33 0.48
N GLY A 150 5.48 0.59 1.57
CA GLY A 150 5.17 1.93 2.03
C GLY A 150 3.76 2.43 1.71
N ILE A 151 2.99 1.77 0.85
CA ILE A 151 1.59 2.14 0.54
C ILE A 151 0.65 1.04 1.01
N GLY A 152 -0.13 1.29 2.06
CA GLY A 152 -1.06 0.30 2.60
C GLY A 152 -2.44 0.32 1.97
N MET A 153 -2.85 1.42 1.33
CA MET A 153 -4.13 1.52 0.63
C MET A 153 -3.93 2.21 -0.72
N VAL A 154 -4.59 1.70 -1.76
CA VAL A 154 -4.69 2.33 -3.07
C VAL A 154 -6.15 2.69 -3.35
N LEU A 155 -6.39 3.90 -3.85
CA LEU A 155 -7.72 4.41 -4.19
C LEU A 155 -7.74 4.81 -5.66
N ALA A 156 -8.82 4.51 -6.39
CA ALA A 156 -9.06 5.01 -7.73
C ALA A 156 -10.01 6.22 -7.67
N VAL A 157 -9.67 7.30 -8.38
CA VAL A 157 -10.45 8.54 -8.44
C VAL A 157 -10.53 9.05 -9.88
N GLU A 158 -11.56 9.86 -10.18
CA GLU A 158 -11.63 10.53 -11.48
C GLU A 158 -10.53 11.59 -11.62
N PRO A 159 -9.88 11.75 -12.79
CA PRO A 159 -8.80 12.73 -12.96
C PRO A 159 -9.19 14.16 -12.60
N ALA A 160 -10.40 14.57 -13.01
CA ALA A 160 -10.93 15.90 -12.74
C ALA A 160 -11.20 16.16 -11.24
N LEU A 161 -11.30 15.10 -10.43
CA LEU A 161 -11.56 15.18 -8.98
C LEU A 161 -10.34 14.79 -8.14
N ALA A 162 -9.20 14.47 -8.76
CA ALA A 162 -8.03 13.95 -8.08
C ALA A 162 -7.51 14.91 -7.00
N ASP A 163 -7.41 16.20 -7.31
CA ASP A 163 -6.90 17.20 -6.37
C ASP A 163 -7.85 17.43 -5.19
N LEU A 164 -9.17 17.41 -5.46
CA LEU A 164 -10.20 17.49 -4.42
C LEU A 164 -10.17 16.25 -3.51
N ALA A 165 -9.98 15.07 -4.09
CA ALA A 165 -9.82 13.83 -3.33
C ALA A 165 -8.57 13.87 -2.44
N ILE A 166 -7.42 14.31 -2.98
CA ILE A 166 -6.18 14.50 -2.22
C ILE A 166 -6.42 15.48 -1.06
N GLN A 167 -7.09 16.61 -1.29
CA GLN A 167 -7.38 17.60 -0.24
C GLN A 167 -8.23 17.00 0.89
N ASN A 168 -9.28 16.25 0.56
CA ASN A 168 -10.14 15.59 1.54
C ASN A 168 -9.38 14.52 2.35
N LEU A 169 -8.51 13.76 1.69
CA LEU A 169 -7.72 12.69 2.30
C LEU A 169 -6.54 13.22 3.14
N SER A 170 -6.05 14.43 2.85
CA SER A 170 -4.85 15.01 3.47
C SER A 170 -5.00 15.27 4.98
N ALA A 171 -6.23 15.44 5.47
CA ALA A 171 -6.49 15.57 6.90
C ALA A 171 -6.09 14.32 7.72
N GLY A 172 -6.05 13.14 7.08
CA GLY A 172 -5.62 11.89 7.70
C GLY A 172 -4.14 11.53 7.46
N GLY A 173 -3.37 12.42 6.81
CA GLY A 173 -1.96 12.23 6.51
C GLY A 173 -1.66 12.30 5.00
N PRO A 174 -0.42 11.96 4.59
CA PRO A 174 0.03 12.11 3.21
C PRO A 174 -0.80 11.27 2.23
N VAL A 175 -0.84 11.75 0.98
CA VAL A 175 -1.48 11.08 -0.16
C VAL A 175 -0.56 11.24 -1.35
N TYR A 176 -0.27 10.14 -2.04
CA TYR A 176 0.62 10.13 -3.20
C TYR A 176 -0.21 9.84 -4.46
N LYS A 177 0.06 10.55 -5.55
CA LYS A 177 -0.43 10.16 -6.87
C LYS A 177 0.54 9.13 -7.43
N ILE A 178 0.14 7.86 -7.45
CA ILE A 178 1.06 6.74 -7.66
C ILE A 178 0.92 6.08 -9.02
N GLY A 179 -0.10 6.43 -9.81
CA GLY A 179 -0.30 5.80 -11.11
C GLY A 179 -1.69 6.03 -11.68
N GLU A 180 -2.09 5.14 -12.59
CA GLU A 180 -3.30 5.29 -13.38
C GLU A 180 -3.82 3.92 -13.84
N ILE A 181 -5.14 3.80 -13.99
CA ILE A 181 -5.79 2.68 -14.67
C ILE A 181 -5.56 2.79 -16.17
N THR A 182 -5.21 1.68 -16.81
CA THR A 182 -4.91 1.60 -18.24
C THR A 182 -5.88 0.66 -18.95
N ALA A 183 -5.94 0.79 -20.28
CA ALA A 183 -6.68 -0.14 -21.14
C ALA A 183 -5.93 -1.47 -21.38
N GLN A 184 -4.73 -1.62 -20.83
CA GLN A 184 -3.91 -2.83 -20.99
C GLN A 184 -4.02 -3.67 -19.74
N THR A 185 -4.39 -4.94 -19.88
CA THR A 185 -4.56 -5.85 -18.75
C THR A 185 -3.28 -6.07 -17.96
N GLY A 186 -3.38 -6.11 -16.63
CA GLY A 186 -2.27 -6.43 -15.73
C GLY A 186 -1.83 -5.26 -14.85
N VAL A 187 -0.78 -5.49 -14.06
CA VAL A 187 -0.16 -4.46 -13.20
C VAL A 187 1.27 -4.25 -13.64
N GLU A 188 1.56 -3.05 -14.10
CA GLU A 188 2.91 -2.64 -14.47
C GLU A 188 3.53 -1.82 -13.33
N MET A 189 4.62 -2.33 -12.74
CA MET A 189 5.41 -1.55 -11.79
C MET A 189 6.49 -0.79 -12.56
N ARG A 190 6.43 0.55 -12.57
CA ARG A 190 7.36 1.44 -13.27
C ARG A 190 8.38 2.05 -12.30
N ASN A 191 9.54 2.42 -12.84
CA ASN A 191 10.62 3.14 -12.15
C ASN A 191 11.05 2.51 -10.82
N LEU A 192 11.05 1.17 -10.76
CA LEU A 192 11.45 0.41 -9.56
C LEU A 192 12.91 0.64 -9.16
N GLU A 193 13.72 1.15 -10.07
CA GLU A 193 15.13 1.50 -9.84
C GLU A 193 15.27 2.56 -8.74
N ALA A 194 14.25 3.40 -8.54
CA ALA A 194 14.19 4.41 -7.48
C ALA A 194 14.24 3.81 -6.07
N TRP A 195 14.02 2.51 -5.91
CA TRP A 195 14.13 1.81 -4.63
C TRP A 195 15.51 1.20 -4.38
N LYS A 196 16.38 1.17 -5.40
CA LYS A 196 17.77 0.69 -5.26
C LYS A 196 18.73 1.78 -4.77
N SER A 197 18.30 3.05 -4.80
CA SER A 197 19.08 4.22 -4.37
C SER A 197 19.15 4.42 -2.86
#